data_AF-A0A4Q4D6I4-F1
#
_entry.id   AF-A0A4Q4D6I4-F1
#
_cell.length_a   1.000
_cell.length_b   1.000
_cell.length_c   1.000
_cell.angle_alpha   90.00
_cell.angle_beta   90.00
_cell.angle_gamma   90.00
#
_symmetry.space_group_name_H-M   'P 1'
#
loop_
_entity.id
_entity.type
_entity.pdbx_description
1 polymer ?
#
loop_
_entity_poly.entity_id
_entity_poly.type
_entity_poly.pdbx_seq_one_letter_code
_entity_poly.pdbx_strand_id
1 'polypeptide(L)'
;MSTDYEATPSEVRTFALLQLALTAGFLLLIFWALDGTDADLPPWWAFIVLLVPVAVAAYFAEQVWLRTDPLDPAEDPAENERIAVGVYAAHSVRRLMICEAPIIFAILASFVGTSAAWPIVIGGVPGFFLLAFELWPSLRNVSLTAAVLETKGAETKLVDGFRGW
;
A
#
# COMPACT_ATOMS: atom_id res chain seq x y z
N MET A 1 20.02 -9.32 -6.37
CA MET A 1 20.41 -7.90 -6.30
C MET A 1 19.53 -7.29 -5.23
N SER A 2 19.93 -7.46 -3.97
CA SER A 2 19.26 -6.86 -2.82
C SER A 2 19.53 -5.37 -2.90
N THR A 3 18.47 -4.59 -3.08
CA THR A 3 18.56 -3.15 -2.89
C THR A 3 18.66 -2.96 -1.39
N ASP A 4 19.87 -2.72 -0.87
CA ASP A 4 20.10 -2.43 0.55
C ASP A 4 19.37 -1.14 0.90
N TYR A 5 18.14 -1.30 1.39
CA TYR A 5 17.34 -0.21 1.92
C TYR A 5 17.67 -0.16 3.41
N GLU A 6 18.61 0.69 3.79
CA GLU A 6 18.85 1.07 5.19
C GLU A 6 17.65 1.88 5.67
N ALA A 7 16.52 1.23 5.95
CA ALA A 7 15.34 1.84 6.54
C ALA A 7 15.21 1.45 8.00
N THR A 8 14.78 2.42 8.79
CA THR A 8 14.40 2.26 10.20
C THR A 8 12.89 2.04 10.28
N PRO A 9 12.36 1.25 11.23
CA PRO A 9 10.91 1.07 11.40
C PRO A 9 10.11 2.39 11.50
N SER A 10 10.71 3.42 12.12
CA SER A 10 10.15 4.78 12.20
C SER A 10 10.04 5.47 10.85
N GLU A 11 10.99 5.26 9.95
CA GLU A 11 11.01 5.85 8.60
C GLU A 11 9.91 5.22 7.74
N VAL A 12 9.73 3.90 7.82
CA VAL A 12 8.65 3.20 7.10
C VAL A 12 7.28 3.69 7.56
N ARG A 13 7.08 3.88 8.88
CA ARG A 13 5.83 4.42 9.41
C ARG A 13 5.59 5.87 9.04
N THR A 14 6.65 6.70 9.08
CA THR A 14 6.59 8.12 8.67
C THR A 14 6.26 8.23 7.19
N PHE A 15 6.90 7.42 6.36
CA PHE A 15 6.62 7.31 4.93
C PHE A 15 5.16 6.93 4.68
N ALA A 16 4.65 5.90 5.36
CA ALA A 16 3.26 5.49 5.25
C ALA A 16 2.28 6.62 5.63
N LEU A 17 2.53 7.32 6.73
CA LEU A 17 1.70 8.44 7.18
C LEU A 17 1.73 9.61 6.19
N LEU A 18 2.91 10.01 5.73
CA LEU A 18 3.08 11.08 4.76
C LEU A 18 2.35 10.75 3.46
N GLN A 19 2.49 9.52 2.98
CA GLN A 19 1.83 9.08 1.75
C GLN A 19 0.31 9.11 1.89
N LEU A 20 -0.23 8.55 2.97
CA LEU A 20 -1.67 8.56 3.21
C LEU A 20 -2.22 9.98 3.35
N ALA A 21 -1.51 10.85 4.05
CA ALA A 21 -1.91 12.25 4.20
C ALA A 21 -1.91 12.98 2.85
N LEU A 22 -0.87 12.77 2.02
CA LEU A 22 -0.76 13.35 0.69
C LEU A 22 -1.86 12.86 -0.24
N THR A 23 -2.07 11.54 -0.31
CA THR A 23 -3.13 10.94 -1.15
C THR A 23 -4.51 11.41 -0.72
N ALA A 24 -4.81 11.42 0.58
CA ALA A 24 -6.08 11.92 1.10
C ALA A 24 -6.29 13.40 0.77
N GLY A 25 -5.27 14.23 1.01
CA GLY A 25 -5.31 15.66 0.68
C GLY A 25 -5.55 15.90 -0.81
N PHE A 26 -4.89 15.14 -1.68
CA PHE A 26 -5.06 15.26 -3.12
C PHE A 26 -6.45 14.83 -3.59
N LEU A 27 -6.99 13.74 -3.05
CA LEU A 27 -8.36 13.29 -3.36
C LEU A 27 -9.40 14.33 -2.92
N LEU A 28 -9.25 14.91 -1.73
CA LEU A 28 -10.12 15.99 -1.24
C LEU A 28 -10.03 17.22 -2.13
N LEU A 29 -8.82 17.65 -2.50
CA LEU A 29 -8.62 18.79 -3.40
C LEU A 29 -9.32 18.59 -4.75
N ILE A 30 -9.17 17.41 -5.37
CA ILE A 30 -9.82 17.11 -6.65
C ILE A 30 -11.33 17.04 -6.50
N PHE A 31 -11.82 16.41 -5.42
CA PHE A 31 -13.25 16.30 -5.16
C PHE A 31 -13.92 17.68 -5.11
N TRP A 32 -13.32 18.63 -4.39
CA TRP A 32 -13.83 20.00 -4.31
C TRP A 32 -13.60 20.80 -5.61
N ALA A 33 -12.49 20.59 -6.30
CA ALA A 33 -12.20 21.28 -7.57
C ALA A 33 -13.15 20.90 -8.71
N LEU A 34 -13.73 19.68 -8.67
CA LEU A 34 -14.65 19.16 -9.68
C LEU A 34 -16.12 19.25 -9.26
N ASP A 35 -16.48 20.15 -8.34
CA ASP A 35 -17.88 20.39 -7.92
C ASP A 35 -18.59 19.11 -7.44
N GLY A 36 -17.98 18.42 -6.47
CA GLY A 36 -18.42 17.09 -6.03
C GLY A 36 -19.78 17.00 -5.35
N THR A 37 -20.55 18.09 -5.24
CA THR A 37 -21.84 18.12 -4.53
C THR A 37 -23.08 18.21 -5.43
N ASP A 38 -22.96 18.77 -6.64
CA ASP A 38 -24.13 19.10 -7.48
C ASP A 38 -24.26 18.22 -8.75
N ALA A 39 -23.42 17.20 -8.90
CA ALA A 39 -23.39 16.35 -10.10
C ALA A 39 -24.30 15.11 -10.03
N ASP A 40 -24.93 14.79 -11.16
CA ASP A 40 -25.74 13.59 -11.32
C ASP A 40 -24.94 12.30 -11.11
N LEU A 41 -25.61 11.30 -10.53
CA LEU A 41 -25.05 9.97 -10.33
C LEU A 41 -24.64 9.33 -11.66
N PRO A 42 -23.44 8.73 -11.76
CA PRO A 42 -23.00 8.05 -12.96
C PRO A 42 -23.84 6.79 -13.23
N PRO A 43 -23.87 6.31 -14.49
CA PRO A 43 -24.48 5.04 -14.82
C PRO A 43 -23.88 3.87 -14.01
N TRP A 44 -24.69 2.85 -13.72
CA TRP A 44 -24.29 1.70 -12.90
C TRP A 44 -23.02 0.97 -13.41
N TRP A 45 -22.77 0.97 -14.73
CA TRP A 45 -21.58 0.33 -15.30
C TRP A 45 -20.27 1.04 -14.90
N ALA A 46 -20.33 2.34 -14.59
CA ALA A 46 -19.16 3.11 -14.16
C ALA A 46 -18.62 2.61 -12.82
N PHE A 47 -19.51 2.14 -11.94
CA PHE A 47 -19.13 1.52 -10.67
C PHE A 47 -18.28 0.28 -10.88
N ILE A 48 -18.66 -0.57 -11.84
CA ILE A 48 -17.89 -1.77 -12.16
C ILE A 48 -16.52 -1.39 -12.73
N VAL A 49 -16.48 -0.47 -13.69
CA VAL A 49 -15.24 -0.03 -14.33
C VAL A 49 -14.25 0.58 -13.32
N LEU A 50 -14.74 1.28 -12.30
CA LEU A 50 -13.90 1.92 -11.28
C LEU A 50 -13.51 0.99 -10.13
N LEU A 51 -14.38 0.05 -9.75
CA LEU A 51 -14.11 -0.88 -8.64
C LEU A 51 -13.30 -2.11 -9.06
N VAL A 52 -13.42 -2.57 -10.32
CA VAL A 52 -12.64 -3.72 -10.81
C VAL A 52 -11.12 -3.47 -10.67
N PRO A 53 -10.57 -2.32 -11.07
CA PRO A 53 -9.15 -2.00 -10.85
C PRO A 53 -8.74 -2.05 -9.37
N VAL A 54 -9.60 -1.61 -8.45
CA VAL A 54 -9.34 -1.69 -7.00
C VAL A 54 -9.25 -3.15 -6.55
N ALA A 55 -10.18 -4.00 -6.98
CA ALA A 55 -10.17 -5.42 -6.66
C ALA A 55 -8.93 -6.13 -7.24
N VAL A 56 -8.56 -5.79 -8.48
CA VAL A 56 -7.35 -6.31 -9.14
C VAL A 56 -6.09 -5.87 -8.39
N ALA A 57 -6.01 -4.60 -7.99
CA ALA A 57 -4.90 -4.09 -7.20
C ALA A 57 -4.80 -4.80 -5.84
N ALA A 58 -5.92 -5.06 -5.16
CA ALA A 58 -5.93 -5.81 -3.90
C ALA A 58 -5.34 -7.22 -4.09
N TYR A 59 -5.78 -7.93 -5.11
CA TYR A 59 -5.25 -9.26 -5.43
C TYR A 59 -3.74 -9.25 -5.71
N PHE A 60 -3.24 -8.26 -6.46
CA PHE A 60 -1.81 -8.15 -6.75
C PHE A 60 -1.00 -7.68 -5.55
N ALA A 61 -1.56 -6.87 -4.66
CA ALA A 61 -0.90 -6.46 -3.42
C ALA A 61 -0.64 -7.66 -2.49
N GLU A 62 -1.60 -8.58 -2.39
CA GLU A 62 -1.47 -9.85 -1.66
C GLU A 62 -0.43 -10.80 -2.29
N GLN A 63 -0.20 -10.73 -3.60
CA GLN A 63 0.78 -11.57 -4.28
C GLN A 63 2.25 -11.18 -4.02
N VAL A 64 2.50 -9.97 -3.48
CA VAL A 64 3.84 -9.42 -3.30
C VAL A 64 4.71 -10.25 -2.35
N TRP A 65 4.09 -10.93 -1.38
CA TRP A 65 4.76 -11.71 -0.32
C TRP A 65 5.25 -13.09 -0.80
N LEU A 66 4.61 -13.66 -1.83
CA LEU A 66 4.91 -14.99 -2.34
C LEU A 66 6.24 -15.06 -3.10
N ARG A 67 6.92 -13.93 -3.29
CA ARG A 67 8.14 -13.80 -4.08
C ARG A 67 9.38 -13.50 -3.24
N THR A 68 9.29 -13.64 -1.91
CA THR A 68 10.38 -13.33 -0.99
C THR A 68 11.16 -14.60 -0.68
N ASP A 69 12.47 -14.56 -0.88
CA ASP A 69 13.35 -15.66 -0.51
C ASP A 69 13.54 -15.68 1.02
N PRO A 70 13.47 -16.85 1.67
CA PRO A 70 13.73 -16.95 3.11
C PRO A 70 15.20 -16.68 3.43
N LEU A 71 15.45 -16.01 4.56
CA LEU A 71 16.79 -15.63 5.04
C LEU A 71 17.64 -16.86 5.38
N ASP A 72 18.97 -16.70 5.34
CA ASP A 72 19.91 -17.75 5.72
C ASP A 72 20.10 -17.75 7.25
N PRO A 73 19.76 -18.86 7.94
CA PRO A 73 19.96 -18.98 9.38
C PRO A 73 21.44 -19.00 9.80
N ALA A 74 22.39 -19.16 8.87
CA ALA A 74 23.82 -19.14 9.17
C ALA A 74 24.42 -17.72 9.27
N GLU A 75 23.66 -16.69 8.89
CA GLU A 75 24.09 -15.29 8.89
C GLU A 75 23.95 -14.65 10.29
N ASP A 76 24.67 -13.56 10.54
CA ASP A 76 24.63 -12.85 11.84
C ASP A 76 23.19 -12.37 12.13
N PRO A 77 22.61 -12.68 13.30
CA PRO A 77 21.28 -12.20 13.69
C PRO A 77 21.07 -10.68 13.52
N ALA A 78 22.10 -9.86 13.77
CA ALA A 78 22.01 -8.41 13.61
C ALA A 78 21.92 -7.99 12.12
N GLU A 79 22.55 -8.75 11.22
CA GLU A 79 22.49 -8.51 9.78
C GLU A 79 21.16 -8.99 9.20
N ASN A 80 20.67 -10.14 9.67
CA ASN A 80 19.35 -10.66 9.31
C ASN A 80 18.20 -9.70 9.69
N GLU A 81 18.31 -9.00 10.82
CA GLU A 81 17.35 -7.96 11.22
C GLU A 81 17.34 -6.78 10.22
N ARG A 82 18.51 -6.26 9.86
CA ARG A 82 18.66 -5.18 8.85
C ARG A 82 18.06 -5.58 7.50
N ILE A 83 18.40 -6.76 7.01
CA ILE A 83 17.91 -7.29 5.73
C ILE A 83 16.38 -7.44 5.78
N ALA A 84 15.83 -7.95 6.88
CA ALA A 84 14.39 -8.11 7.06
C ALA A 84 13.63 -6.77 6.98
N VAL A 85 14.16 -5.70 7.59
CA VAL A 85 13.55 -4.36 7.50
C VAL A 85 13.66 -3.80 6.08
N GLY A 86 14.80 -3.96 5.41
CA GLY A 86 14.97 -3.52 4.02
C GLY A 86 14.02 -4.24 3.05
N VAL A 87 13.82 -5.54 3.23
CA VAL A 87 12.84 -6.34 2.46
C VAL A 87 11.42 -5.85 2.73
N TYR A 88 11.06 -5.59 3.99
CA TYR A 88 9.74 -5.03 4.34
C TYR A 88 9.51 -3.65 3.69
N ALA A 89 10.52 -2.78 3.69
CA ALA A 89 10.45 -1.47 3.02
C ALA A 89 10.25 -1.61 1.51
N ALA A 90 11.00 -2.51 0.85
CA ALA A 90 10.84 -2.78 -0.58
C ALA A 90 9.43 -3.31 -0.93
N HIS A 91 8.88 -4.20 -0.09
CA HIS A 91 7.51 -4.67 -0.26
C HIS A 91 6.48 -3.56 -0.08
N SER A 92 6.68 -2.67 0.90
CA SER A 92 5.81 -1.52 1.15
C SER A 92 5.76 -0.59 -0.05
N VAL A 93 6.91 -0.26 -0.64
CA VAL A 93 7.00 0.55 -1.88
C VAL A 93 6.32 -0.14 -3.05
N ARG A 94 6.47 -1.46 -3.20
CA ARG A 94 5.81 -2.20 -4.28
C ARG A 94 4.29 -2.21 -4.15
N ARG A 95 3.77 -2.40 -2.93
CA ARG A 95 2.32 -2.34 -2.68
C ARG A 95 1.78 -0.94 -2.86
N LEU A 96 2.54 0.09 -2.48
CA LEU A 96 2.18 1.47 -2.75
C LEU A 96 1.89 1.69 -4.24
N MET A 97 2.83 1.32 -5.12
CA MET A 97 2.65 1.48 -6.58
C MET A 97 1.42 0.73 -7.11
N ILE A 98 1.16 -0.47 -6.60
CA ILE A 98 0.00 -1.28 -7.00
C ILE A 98 -1.32 -0.64 -6.53
N CYS A 99 -1.35 -0.15 -5.29
CA CYS A 99 -2.56 0.43 -4.69
C CYS A 99 -2.84 1.86 -5.19
N GLU A 100 -1.82 2.61 -5.62
CA GLU A 100 -2.02 3.93 -6.21
C GLU A 100 -2.56 3.89 -7.64
N ALA A 101 -2.23 2.85 -8.42
CA ALA A 101 -2.70 2.71 -9.79
C ALA A 101 -4.24 2.88 -9.94
N PRO A 102 -5.11 2.21 -9.15
CA PRO A 102 -6.55 2.44 -9.22
C PRO A 102 -6.98 3.83 -8.76
N ILE A 103 -6.25 4.46 -7.82
CA ILE A 103 -6.54 5.83 -7.37
C ILE A 103 -6.27 6.82 -8.51
N ILE A 104 -5.11 6.71 -9.17
CA ILE A 104 -4.76 7.54 -10.32
C ILE A 104 -5.76 7.30 -11.46
N PHE A 105 -6.16 6.06 -11.71
CA PHE A 105 -7.17 5.74 -12.70
C PHE A 105 -8.52 6.43 -12.40
N ALA A 106 -8.98 6.41 -11.15
CA ALA A 106 -10.18 7.11 -10.72
C ALA A 106 -10.08 8.64 -10.89
N ILE A 107 -8.90 9.21 -10.60
CA ILE A 107 -8.62 10.62 -10.83
C ILE A 107 -8.73 10.97 -12.31
N LEU A 108 -8.06 10.21 -13.18
CA LEU A 108 -8.11 10.43 -14.64
C LEU A 108 -9.54 10.28 -15.17
N ALA A 109 -10.30 9.30 -14.69
CA ALA A 109 -11.70 9.12 -15.05
C ALA A 109 -12.56 10.34 -14.67
N SER A 110 -12.24 11.04 -13.58
CA SER A 110 -12.94 12.25 -13.14
C SER A 110 -12.72 13.44 -14.09
N PHE A 111 -11.57 13.49 -14.78
CA PHE A 111 -11.29 14.54 -15.77
C PHE A 111 -11.86 14.26 -17.17
N VAL A 112 -12.06 12.99 -17.51
CA VAL A 112 -12.54 12.58 -18.84
C VAL A 112 -14.06 12.42 -18.87
N GLY A 113 -14.67 12.02 -17.74
CA GLY A 113 -16.10 11.78 -17.64
C GLY A 113 -16.92 13.04 -17.41
N THR A 114 -18.22 12.94 -17.66
CA THR A 114 -19.20 14.00 -17.35
C THR A 114 -19.73 13.93 -15.92
N SER A 115 -19.27 12.96 -15.13
CA SER A 115 -19.78 12.66 -13.79
C SER A 115 -19.01 13.36 -12.67
N ALA A 116 -18.34 14.48 -12.98
CA ALA A 116 -17.67 15.34 -12.00
C ALA A 116 -16.76 14.54 -11.04
N ALA A 117 -16.91 14.73 -9.73
CA ALA A 117 -16.11 14.06 -8.70
C ALA A 117 -16.53 12.62 -8.36
N TRP A 118 -17.59 12.06 -8.97
CA TRP A 118 -18.06 10.71 -8.64
C TRP A 118 -17.01 9.61 -8.77
N PRO A 119 -16.11 9.62 -9.78
CA PRO A 119 -15.10 8.58 -9.86
C PRO A 119 -14.12 8.59 -8.68
N ILE A 120 -13.88 9.75 -8.05
CA ILE A 120 -13.11 9.85 -6.79
C ILE A 120 -13.82 9.11 -5.66
N VAL A 121 -15.13 9.27 -5.52
CA VAL A 121 -15.90 8.61 -4.46
C VAL A 121 -15.98 7.10 -4.68
N ILE A 122 -16.17 6.69 -5.94
CA ILE A 122 -16.44 5.28 -6.27
C ILE A 122 -15.14 4.47 -6.39
N GLY A 123 -14.10 5.01 -7.01
CA GLY A 123 -12.82 4.31 -7.20
C GLY A 123 -11.71 4.82 -6.27
N GLY A 124 -11.62 6.15 -6.11
CA GLY A 124 -10.57 6.80 -5.33
C GLY A 124 -10.65 6.49 -3.84
N VAL A 125 -11.83 6.57 -3.23
CA VAL A 125 -12.03 6.30 -1.79
C VAL A 125 -11.78 4.82 -1.46
N PRO A 126 -12.35 3.83 -2.17
CA PRO A 126 -11.99 2.43 -1.95
C PRO A 126 -10.51 2.12 -2.22
N GLY A 127 -9.92 2.72 -3.26
CA GLY A 127 -8.49 2.60 -3.53
C GLY A 127 -7.63 3.16 -2.41
N PHE A 128 -8.03 4.30 -1.82
CA PHE A 128 -7.37 4.87 -0.65
C PHE A 128 -7.48 3.97 0.58
N PHE A 129 -8.65 3.38 0.85
CA PHE A 129 -8.79 2.42 1.95
C PHE A 129 -7.92 1.18 1.74
N LEU A 130 -7.82 0.68 0.51
CA LEU A 130 -6.92 -0.41 0.17
C LEU A 130 -5.46 -0.01 0.42
N LEU A 131 -5.06 1.17 -0.03
CA LEU A 131 -3.72 1.71 0.20
C LEU A 131 -3.42 1.83 1.70
N ALA A 132 -4.34 2.39 2.47
CA ALA A 132 -4.22 2.50 3.93
C ALA A 132 -4.06 1.12 4.57
N PHE A 133 -4.86 0.14 4.15
CA PHE A 133 -4.82 -1.21 4.69
C PHE A 133 -3.50 -1.93 4.40
N GLU A 134 -2.98 -1.80 3.18
CA GLU A 134 -1.75 -2.49 2.75
C GLU A 134 -0.47 -1.81 3.22
N LEU A 135 -0.46 -0.47 3.27
CA LEU A 135 0.72 0.30 3.65
C LEU A 135 0.86 0.42 5.17
N TRP A 136 -0.23 0.23 5.93
CA TRP A 136 -0.15 0.33 7.39
C TRP A 136 0.69 -0.81 7.96
N PRO A 137 1.72 -0.50 8.78
CA PRO A 137 2.53 -1.49 9.48
C PRO A 137 1.74 -2.08 10.65
N SER A 138 0.65 -2.79 10.35
CA SER A 138 -0.12 -3.54 11.33
C SER A 138 0.66 -4.76 11.80
N LEU A 139 0.41 -5.20 13.03
CA LEU A 139 0.97 -6.45 13.55
C LEU A 139 0.69 -7.64 12.62
N ARG A 140 -0.43 -7.64 11.91
CA ARG A 140 -0.76 -8.65 10.89
C ARG A 140 0.28 -8.65 9.77
N ASN A 141 0.51 -7.49 9.16
CA ASN A 141 1.42 -7.37 8.03
C ASN A 141 2.87 -7.67 8.46
N VAL A 142 3.30 -7.14 9.61
CA VAL A 142 4.66 -7.43 10.13
C VAL A 142 4.83 -8.92 10.46
N SER A 143 3.83 -9.56 11.08
CA SER A 143 3.88 -10.99 11.42
C SER A 143 3.93 -11.91 10.19
N LEU A 144 3.26 -11.53 9.10
CA LEU A 144 3.29 -12.30 7.85
C LEU A 144 4.66 -12.21 7.17
N THR A 145 5.34 -11.05 7.24
CA THR A 145 6.69 -10.91 6.68
C THR A 145 7.67 -11.72 7.50
N ALA A 146 7.59 -11.60 8.85
CA ALA A 146 8.41 -12.38 9.75
C ALA A 146 8.23 -13.88 9.49
N ALA A 147 7.00 -14.39 9.42
CA ALA A 147 6.74 -15.80 9.18
C ALA A 147 7.36 -16.34 7.87
N VAL A 148 7.38 -15.54 6.80
CA VAL A 148 8.00 -15.92 5.51
C VAL A 148 9.54 -15.85 5.56
N LEU A 149 10.10 -14.85 6.24
CA LEU A 149 11.56 -14.72 6.36
C LEU A 149 12.16 -15.77 7.29
N GLU A 150 11.42 -16.16 8.34
CA GLU A 150 11.83 -17.13 9.35
C GLU A 150 11.56 -18.59 8.94
N THR A 151 11.05 -18.84 7.72
CA THR A 151 10.68 -20.20 7.26
C THR A 151 11.85 -21.20 7.28
N LYS A 152 13.10 -20.73 7.22
CA LYS A 152 14.33 -21.55 7.33
C LYS A 152 14.92 -21.62 8.75
N GLY A 153 14.23 -21.05 9.75
CA GLY A 153 14.66 -21.04 11.15
C GLY A 153 15.59 -19.88 11.54
N ALA A 154 15.69 -18.84 10.70
CA ALA A 154 16.35 -17.59 11.08
C ALA A 154 15.46 -16.81 12.05
N GLU A 155 16.03 -16.15 13.07
CA GLU A 155 15.30 -15.19 13.92
C GLU A 155 15.49 -13.78 13.38
N THR A 156 14.38 -13.06 13.11
CA THR A 156 14.46 -11.70 12.52
C THR A 156 14.17 -10.58 13.52
N LYS A 157 13.56 -10.87 14.68
CA LYS A 157 13.07 -9.89 15.68
C LYS A 157 12.21 -8.75 15.10
N LEU A 158 11.72 -8.90 13.87
CA LEU A 158 11.02 -7.85 13.12
C LEU A 158 9.76 -7.36 13.84
N VAL A 159 9.04 -8.28 14.51
CA VAL A 159 7.84 -7.96 15.30
C VAL A 159 8.18 -7.12 16.53
N ASP A 160 9.32 -7.35 17.17
CA ASP A 160 9.74 -6.63 18.37
C ASP A 160 10.24 -5.22 18.03
N GLY A 161 10.93 -5.06 16.90
CA GLY A 161 11.34 -3.75 16.38
C GLY A 161 10.18 -2.80 16.05
N PHE A 162 9.03 -3.33 15.63
CA PHE A 162 7.80 -2.54 15.43
C PHE A 162 6.91 -2.43 16.69
N ARG A 163 7.17 -3.21 17.76
CA ARG A 163 6.46 -3.15 19.05
C ARG A 163 7.13 -2.26 20.09
N GLY A 164 8.45 -2.05 20.01
CA GLY A 164 9.23 -1.28 20.99
C GLY A 164 9.02 0.23 20.99
N TRP A 165 7.89 0.70 20.44
CA TRP A 165 7.53 2.11 20.31
C TRP A 165 6.12 2.36 20.85
#